data_AF-W1J393-F1
#
_entry.id   AF-W1J393-F1
#
_cell.length_a   1.000
_cell.length_b   1.000
_cell.length_c   1.000
_cell.angle_alpha   90.00
_cell.angle_beta   90.00
_cell.angle_gamma   90.00
#
_symmetry.space_group_name_H-M   'P 1'
#
loop_
_entity.id
_entity.type
_entity.pdbx_description
1 polymer ?
#
loop_
_entity_poly.entity_id
_entity_poly.type
_entity_poly.pdbx_seq_one_letter_code
_entity_poly.pdbx_strand_id
1 'polypeptide(L)'
;MFGGVHIENVPSRLNKQQFSHYLKSGDLFLKDRGVVYRKEGDFQAYDLYHTLLNDKKTWLQENADNIVYPDSGDDVLKTKVAEYYRGHRQSSLVSGLATALFGDHYQTAMAGYGETASPSLITELITEYLRSKLNAYSDDKANMLGTGTEQLAQFLKTGAYDAARFISSALGCKTYRAPSQYRNAEDFERELSQQRQIIAERINNTVAGHGKAAAHQAYRMFTSALNANLATVVERVQAFPGYQRFDANYTQDSGVFATDFANLFADAVALGFIEGLEITESLFLMVQQRDELVDKIHSRYSKSRYEATFWDKIQVKAGLLTQESVDHANAEKARLEQEAQEIRVAQLEKNIMVKTNSTAIRGGKGANRYDYAPDGCYCLNDTRGKAGALFEVKEELKADFDAKYYNGRNPGDELAGSWWLISKAHALDDILSVIQKYEQ
;
A
#
# COMPACT_ATOMS: atom_id res chain seq x y z
N MET A 1 30.01 -6.44 -70.66
CA MET A 1 29.20 -6.05 -69.49
C MET A 1 29.51 -7.03 -68.37
N PHE A 2 30.21 -6.61 -67.32
CA PHE A 2 30.39 -7.48 -66.15
C PHE A 2 29.01 -7.61 -65.48
N GLY A 3 28.50 -8.84 -65.33
CA GLY A 3 27.26 -9.07 -64.59
C GLY A 3 27.38 -8.56 -63.16
N GLY A 4 26.25 -8.27 -62.50
CA GLY A 4 26.27 -7.76 -61.13
C GLY A 4 27.09 -8.66 -60.19
N VAL A 5 27.96 -8.04 -59.36
CA VAL A 5 28.87 -8.72 -58.44
C VAL A 5 28.50 -8.36 -57.00
N HIS A 6 28.70 -9.28 -56.06
CA HIS A 6 28.67 -8.94 -54.63
C HIS A 6 30.03 -8.36 -54.23
N ILE A 7 30.04 -7.37 -53.34
CA ILE A 7 31.25 -6.69 -52.89
C ILE A 7 32.23 -7.67 -52.24
N GLU A 8 31.72 -8.75 -51.64
CA GLU A 8 32.52 -9.83 -51.07
C GLU A 8 33.42 -10.54 -52.11
N ASN A 9 33.01 -10.55 -53.37
CA ASN A 9 33.67 -11.22 -54.49
C ASN A 9 34.52 -10.26 -55.35
N VAL A 10 34.58 -8.97 -55.00
CA VAL A 10 35.35 -7.98 -55.76
C VAL A 10 36.86 -8.25 -55.69
N PRO A 11 37.47 -8.53 -54.52
CA PRO A 11 38.94 -8.69 -54.42
C PRO A 11 39.50 -9.85 -55.23
N SER A 12 38.70 -10.91 -55.46
CA SER A 12 39.11 -12.06 -56.25
C SER A 12 39.04 -11.82 -57.77
N ARG A 13 38.47 -10.68 -58.20
CA ARG A 13 38.18 -10.39 -59.62
C ARG A 13 38.80 -9.09 -60.11
N LEU A 14 38.89 -8.09 -59.25
CA LEU A 14 39.24 -6.71 -59.60
C LEU A 14 40.19 -6.15 -58.54
N ASN A 15 41.25 -5.47 -58.99
CA ASN A 15 42.02 -4.62 -58.08
C ASN A 15 41.29 -3.28 -57.84
N LYS A 16 41.77 -2.48 -56.88
CA LYS A 16 41.16 -1.19 -56.50
C LYS A 16 40.96 -0.22 -57.67
N GLN A 17 41.96 -0.10 -58.57
CA GLN A 17 41.87 0.81 -59.72
C GLN A 17 40.81 0.34 -60.72
N GLN A 18 40.77 -0.96 -61.01
CA GLN A 18 39.77 -1.57 -61.90
C GLN A 18 38.37 -1.45 -61.32
N PHE A 19 38.21 -1.67 -60.01
CA PHE A 19 36.93 -1.53 -59.31
C PHE A 19 36.36 -0.12 -59.47
N SER A 20 37.12 0.92 -59.13
CA SER A 20 36.67 2.31 -59.29
C SER A 20 36.45 2.68 -60.76
N HIS A 21 37.31 2.22 -61.68
CA HIS A 21 37.14 2.48 -63.11
C HIS A 21 35.83 1.91 -63.66
N TYR A 22 35.51 0.65 -63.36
CA TYR A 22 34.29 0.01 -63.85
C TYR A 22 33.01 0.51 -63.15
N LEU A 23 33.09 0.98 -61.91
CA LEU A 23 31.97 1.69 -61.28
C LEU A 23 31.69 3.00 -62.02
N LYS A 24 32.72 3.80 -62.34
CA LYS A 24 32.58 5.06 -63.09
C LYS A 24 31.99 4.88 -64.48
N SER A 25 32.47 3.87 -65.22
CA SER A 25 31.96 3.60 -66.56
C SER A 25 30.55 3.00 -66.56
N GLY A 26 30.06 2.55 -65.40
CA GLY A 26 28.78 1.85 -65.27
C GLY A 26 28.82 0.41 -65.79
N ASP A 27 30.02 -0.14 -66.01
CA ASP A 27 30.25 -1.53 -66.42
C ASP A 27 30.19 -2.51 -65.25
N LEU A 28 30.36 -2.02 -64.03
CA LEU A 28 30.22 -2.76 -62.78
C LEU A 28 28.96 -2.33 -62.02
N PHE A 29 28.22 -3.31 -61.52
CA PHE A 29 27.07 -3.08 -60.65
C PHE A 29 27.15 -3.98 -59.42
N LEU A 30 26.86 -3.44 -58.24
CA LEU A 30 26.90 -4.17 -56.97
C LEU A 30 25.54 -4.77 -56.63
N LYS A 31 25.51 -6.07 -56.32
CA LYS A 31 24.30 -6.82 -55.93
C LYS A 31 23.98 -6.72 -54.44
N ASP A 32 24.86 -6.11 -53.67
CA ASP A 32 24.70 -5.95 -52.23
C ASP A 32 23.50 -5.08 -51.88
N ARG A 33 22.98 -5.30 -50.66
CA ARG A 33 21.91 -4.51 -50.07
C ARG A 33 22.35 -3.06 -49.83
N GLY A 34 23.63 -2.87 -49.52
CA GLY A 34 24.23 -1.55 -49.35
C GLY A 34 25.73 -1.59 -49.50
N VAL A 35 26.34 -0.41 -49.53
CA VAL A 35 27.79 -0.22 -49.66
C VAL A 35 28.29 0.79 -48.66
N VAL A 36 29.52 0.59 -48.18
CA VAL A 36 30.21 1.61 -47.39
C VAL A 36 30.96 2.53 -48.34
N TYR A 37 30.87 3.83 -48.10
CA TYR A 37 31.60 4.85 -48.83
C TYR A 37 32.14 5.90 -47.87
N ARG A 38 33.17 6.62 -48.30
CA ARG A 38 33.83 7.68 -47.56
C ARG A 38 33.10 9.00 -47.81
N LYS A 39 32.72 9.69 -46.74
CA LYS A 39 32.15 11.04 -46.79
C LYS A 39 32.75 11.86 -45.66
N GLU A 40 33.34 13.01 -46.00
CA GLU A 40 33.88 13.97 -45.04
C GLU A 40 34.89 13.36 -44.02
N GLY A 41 35.63 12.34 -44.44
CA GLY A 41 36.62 11.67 -43.59
C GLY A 41 36.09 10.52 -42.73
N ASP A 42 34.78 10.22 -42.80
CA ASP A 42 34.14 9.10 -42.09
C ASP A 42 33.50 8.10 -43.06
N PHE A 43 33.04 6.97 -42.54
CA PHE A 43 32.32 5.94 -43.27
C PHE A 43 30.80 6.13 -43.13
N GLN A 44 30.11 6.00 -44.26
CA GLN A 44 28.65 5.95 -44.32
C GLN A 44 28.19 4.74 -45.13
N ALA A 45 27.00 4.23 -44.86
CA ALA A 45 26.34 3.23 -45.69
C ALA A 45 25.33 3.89 -46.63
N TYR A 46 25.28 3.41 -47.87
CA TYR A 46 24.23 3.72 -48.82
C TYR A 46 23.36 2.49 -49.08
N ASP A 47 22.04 2.64 -48.99
CA ASP A 47 21.07 1.56 -49.25
C ASP A 47 20.81 1.43 -50.76
N LEU A 48 21.28 0.31 -51.31
CA LEU A 48 21.15 -0.03 -52.71
C LEU A 48 19.89 -0.87 -53.01
N TYR A 49 19.16 -1.32 -51.99
CA TYR A 49 18.02 -2.22 -52.14
C TYR A 49 16.70 -1.47 -52.35
N HIS A 50 16.51 -0.35 -51.63
CA HIS A 50 15.31 0.49 -51.75
C HIS A 50 15.41 1.59 -52.81
N THR A 51 16.53 1.64 -53.54
CA THR A 51 16.79 2.64 -54.59
C THR A 51 16.40 2.07 -55.96
N LEU A 52 15.71 2.84 -56.80
CA LEU A 52 15.38 2.43 -58.17
C LEU A 52 16.65 2.11 -58.97
N LEU A 53 16.56 1.15 -59.91
CA LEU A 53 17.74 0.61 -60.60
C LEU A 53 18.60 1.70 -61.28
N ASN A 54 17.96 2.66 -61.93
CA ASN A 54 18.66 3.75 -62.63
C ASN A 54 19.31 4.73 -61.65
N ASP A 55 18.63 5.04 -60.54
CA ASP A 55 19.15 5.92 -59.49
C ASP A 55 20.32 5.27 -58.77
N LYS A 56 20.25 3.95 -58.53
CA LYS A 56 21.35 3.15 -57.99
C LYS A 56 22.57 3.18 -58.89
N LYS A 57 22.39 2.98 -60.19
CA LYS A 57 23.50 2.99 -61.15
C LYS A 57 24.17 4.37 -61.20
N THR A 58 23.36 5.41 -61.27
CA THR A 58 23.83 6.81 -61.28
C THR A 58 24.62 7.12 -60.00
N TRP A 59 24.08 6.76 -58.82
CA TRP A 59 24.75 6.99 -57.55
C TRP A 59 26.10 6.27 -57.44
N LEU A 60 26.16 5.00 -57.87
CA LEU A 60 27.40 4.22 -57.87
C LEU A 60 28.47 4.83 -58.79
N GLN A 61 28.08 5.39 -59.95
CA GLN A 61 28.99 6.07 -60.87
C GLN A 61 29.54 7.36 -60.25
N GLU A 62 28.68 8.17 -59.65
CA GLU A 62 29.04 9.45 -59.03
C GLU A 62 29.92 9.26 -57.79
N ASN A 63 29.76 8.16 -57.05
CA ASN A 63 30.47 7.88 -55.80
C ASN A 63 31.59 6.83 -55.94
N ALA A 64 31.94 6.45 -57.17
CA ALA A 64 32.86 5.35 -57.46
C ALA A 64 34.23 5.44 -56.78
N ASP A 65 34.77 6.65 -56.61
CA ASP A 65 36.05 6.86 -55.91
C ASP A 65 35.93 6.83 -54.38
N ASN A 66 34.73 7.05 -53.87
CA ASN A 66 34.45 7.12 -52.45
C ASN A 66 34.02 5.76 -51.88
N ILE A 67 33.51 4.86 -52.71
CA ILE A 67 33.11 3.51 -52.28
C ILE A 67 34.34 2.74 -51.77
N VAL A 68 34.20 2.14 -50.60
CA VAL A 68 35.27 1.42 -49.92
C VAL A 68 35.57 0.12 -50.67
N TYR A 69 36.76 0.04 -51.27
CA TYR A 69 37.27 -1.21 -51.83
C TYR A 69 37.70 -2.16 -50.68
N PRO A 70 37.25 -3.42 -50.67
CA PRO A 70 37.60 -4.39 -49.63
C PRO A 70 39.03 -4.92 -49.79
N ASP A 71 40.01 -4.17 -49.30
CA ASP A 71 41.39 -4.64 -49.23
C ASP A 71 41.64 -5.47 -47.96
N SER A 72 41.65 -6.80 -48.10
CA SER A 72 41.89 -7.71 -46.97
C SER A 72 43.32 -7.66 -46.43
N GLY A 73 44.26 -6.96 -47.10
CA GLY A 73 45.62 -6.71 -46.60
C GLY A 73 45.77 -5.39 -45.83
N ASP A 74 44.75 -4.52 -45.85
CA ASP A 74 44.80 -3.20 -45.22
C ASP A 74 44.25 -3.24 -43.77
N ASP A 75 45.15 -3.39 -42.80
CA ASP A 75 44.79 -3.44 -41.38
C ASP A 75 44.22 -2.11 -40.85
N VAL A 76 44.57 -0.97 -41.48
CA VAL A 76 43.99 0.34 -41.14
C VAL A 76 42.53 0.37 -41.58
N LEU A 77 42.24 -0.09 -42.80
CA LEU A 77 40.88 -0.22 -43.30
C LEU A 77 40.05 -1.16 -42.42
N LYS A 78 40.58 -2.34 -42.08
CA LYS A 78 39.91 -3.28 -41.18
C LYS A 78 39.59 -2.64 -39.84
N THR A 79 40.54 -1.91 -39.25
CA THR A 79 40.31 -1.20 -37.98
C THR A 79 39.16 -0.20 -38.09
N LYS A 80 39.14 0.61 -39.16
CA LYS A 80 38.09 1.61 -39.40
C LYS A 80 36.72 0.99 -39.71
N VAL A 81 36.68 -0.13 -40.42
CA VAL A 81 35.44 -0.87 -40.67
C VAL A 81 34.92 -1.51 -39.38
N ALA A 82 35.78 -2.11 -38.56
CA ALA A 82 35.38 -2.65 -37.27
C ALA A 82 34.82 -1.57 -36.32
N GLU A 83 35.45 -0.39 -36.30
CA GLU A 83 34.95 0.80 -35.60
C GLU A 83 33.55 1.22 -36.11
N TYR A 84 33.38 1.37 -37.43
CA TYR A 84 32.10 1.69 -38.04
C TYR A 84 31.00 0.70 -37.65
N TYR A 85 31.29 -0.61 -37.69
CA TYR A 85 30.36 -1.67 -37.29
C TYR A 85 29.96 -1.58 -35.82
N ARG A 86 30.92 -1.28 -34.91
CA ARG A 86 30.60 -1.06 -33.49
C ARG A 86 29.74 0.18 -33.27
N GLY A 87 29.87 1.20 -34.11
CA GLY A 87 29.13 2.47 -34.04
C GLY A 87 27.71 2.45 -34.64
N HIS A 88 27.38 1.51 -35.53
CA HIS A 88 26.14 1.56 -36.32
C HIS A 88 25.22 0.34 -36.13
N ARG A 89 23.90 0.59 -36.00
CA ARG A 89 22.88 -0.47 -35.84
C ARG A 89 22.57 -1.23 -37.15
N GLN A 90 23.02 -0.75 -38.30
CA GLN A 90 22.71 -1.28 -39.63
C GLN A 90 23.82 -2.20 -40.18
N SER A 91 24.40 -3.06 -39.34
CA SER A 91 25.48 -3.98 -39.73
C SER A 91 25.09 -4.96 -40.85
N SER A 92 23.78 -5.23 -41.02
CA SER A 92 23.25 -6.09 -42.07
C SER A 92 23.22 -5.46 -43.48
N LEU A 93 23.29 -4.13 -43.59
CA LEU A 93 23.33 -3.47 -44.90
C LEU A 93 24.67 -3.67 -45.62
N VAL A 94 25.74 -3.89 -44.85
CA VAL A 94 27.12 -3.83 -45.34
C VAL A 94 27.87 -5.14 -45.14
N SER A 95 27.18 -6.23 -44.78
CA SER A 95 27.78 -7.54 -44.44
C SER A 95 28.76 -8.05 -45.49
N GLY A 96 28.50 -7.85 -46.79
CA GLY A 96 29.41 -8.26 -47.85
C GLY A 96 30.81 -7.62 -47.76
N LEU A 97 30.90 -6.36 -47.29
CA LEU A 97 32.19 -5.71 -47.07
C LEU A 97 32.94 -6.37 -45.92
N ALA A 98 32.25 -6.65 -44.81
CA ALA A 98 32.89 -7.33 -43.68
C ALA A 98 33.30 -8.77 -44.04
N THR A 99 32.49 -9.50 -44.81
CA THR A 99 32.86 -10.83 -45.31
C THR A 99 34.13 -10.78 -46.16
N ALA A 100 34.26 -9.82 -47.09
CA ALA A 100 35.51 -9.72 -47.87
C ALA A 100 36.73 -9.32 -47.03
N LEU A 101 36.56 -8.48 -46.02
CA LEU A 101 37.69 -8.02 -45.20
C LEU A 101 38.13 -9.04 -44.15
N PHE A 102 37.20 -9.81 -43.59
CA PHE A 102 37.43 -10.63 -42.40
C PHE A 102 37.01 -12.10 -42.54
N GLY A 103 36.43 -12.49 -43.67
CA GLY A 103 35.90 -13.84 -43.93
C GLY A 103 34.49 -14.07 -43.38
N ASP A 104 33.99 -15.30 -43.54
CA ASP A 104 32.61 -15.68 -43.18
C ASP A 104 32.27 -15.48 -41.69
N HIS A 105 33.29 -15.52 -40.82
CA HIS A 105 33.17 -15.27 -39.38
C HIS A 105 33.61 -13.84 -39.00
N TYR A 106 33.31 -12.86 -39.86
CA TYR A 106 33.76 -11.48 -39.71
C TYR A 106 33.43 -10.86 -38.33
N GLN A 107 32.34 -11.24 -37.69
CA GLN A 107 31.96 -10.75 -36.36
C GLN A 107 33.01 -11.09 -35.30
N THR A 108 33.47 -12.35 -35.28
CA THR A 108 34.53 -12.80 -34.37
C THR A 108 35.87 -12.17 -34.73
N ALA A 109 36.20 -12.11 -36.02
CA ALA A 109 37.46 -11.53 -36.47
C ALA A 109 37.56 -10.03 -36.16
N MET A 110 36.47 -9.25 -36.32
CA MET A 110 36.41 -7.83 -35.98
C MET A 110 36.64 -7.55 -34.49
N ALA A 111 36.36 -8.50 -33.60
CA ALA A 111 36.64 -8.34 -32.17
C ALA A 111 38.15 -8.12 -31.89
N GLY A 112 39.03 -8.59 -32.78
CA GLY A 112 40.47 -8.35 -32.71
C GLY A 112 40.90 -6.93 -33.07
N TYR A 113 40.07 -6.15 -33.76
CA TYR A 113 40.43 -4.82 -34.30
C TYR A 113 39.86 -3.69 -33.46
N GLY A 114 40.68 -2.67 -33.18
CA GLY A 114 40.32 -1.51 -32.35
C GLY A 114 41.22 -1.35 -31.13
N GLU A 115 41.06 -0.23 -30.44
CA GLU A 115 41.83 0.09 -29.24
C GLU A 115 41.25 -0.66 -28.02
N THR A 116 42.09 -0.94 -27.03
CA THR A 116 41.63 -1.40 -25.71
C THR A 116 41.67 -0.21 -24.76
N ALA A 117 40.50 0.24 -24.29
CA ALA A 117 40.45 1.29 -23.29
C ALA A 117 41.09 0.80 -21.99
N SER A 118 41.90 1.65 -21.36
CA SER A 118 42.46 1.36 -20.04
C SER A 118 41.36 1.36 -18.97
N PRO A 119 41.49 0.60 -17.86
CA PRO A 119 40.51 0.60 -16.78
C PRO A 119 40.18 2.00 -16.25
N SER A 120 41.20 2.87 -16.08
CA SER A 120 41.00 4.24 -15.61
C SER A 120 40.15 5.08 -16.56
N LEU A 121 40.35 4.93 -17.87
CA LEU A 121 39.57 5.65 -18.87
C LEU A 121 38.12 5.14 -18.91
N ILE A 122 37.90 3.83 -18.76
CA ILE A 122 36.56 3.26 -18.66
C ILE A 122 35.84 3.83 -17.45
N THR A 123 36.46 3.81 -16.27
CA THR A 123 35.89 4.38 -15.05
C THR A 123 35.56 5.87 -15.21
N GLU A 124 36.44 6.65 -15.84
CA GLU A 124 36.22 8.09 -16.11
C GLU A 124 34.96 8.31 -16.98
N LEU A 125 34.89 7.63 -18.12
CA LEU A 125 33.77 7.77 -19.06
C LEU A 125 32.44 7.30 -18.47
N ILE A 126 32.45 6.17 -17.74
CA ILE A 126 31.24 5.65 -17.07
C ILE A 126 30.81 6.57 -15.94
N THR A 127 31.74 7.07 -15.13
CA THR A 127 31.43 7.98 -14.02
C THR A 127 30.82 9.27 -14.54
N GLU A 128 31.40 9.85 -15.60
CA GLU A 128 30.88 11.07 -16.20
C GLU A 128 29.51 10.86 -16.84
N TYR A 129 29.32 9.73 -17.53
CA TYR A 129 28.01 9.34 -18.06
C TYR A 129 26.95 9.23 -16.96
N LEU A 130 27.24 8.47 -15.90
CA LEU A 130 26.31 8.27 -14.79
C LEU A 130 26.01 9.59 -14.07
N ARG A 131 27.04 10.39 -13.79
CA ARG A 131 26.88 11.71 -13.17
C ARG A 131 25.98 12.61 -14.01
N SER A 132 26.24 12.71 -15.32
CA SER A 132 25.43 13.52 -16.24
C SER A 132 23.97 13.09 -16.22
N LYS A 133 23.69 11.79 -16.33
CA LYS A 133 22.32 11.25 -16.33
C LYS A 133 21.60 11.43 -15.02
N LEU A 134 22.26 11.11 -13.91
CA LEU A 134 21.66 11.20 -12.59
C LEU A 134 21.43 12.65 -12.18
N ASN A 135 22.34 13.58 -12.50
CA ASN A 135 22.13 15.00 -12.25
C ASN A 135 20.95 15.56 -13.05
N ALA A 136 20.84 15.21 -14.34
CA ALA A 136 19.74 15.67 -15.18
C ALA A 136 18.37 15.14 -14.72
N TYR A 137 18.34 14.00 -14.04
CA TYR A 137 17.13 13.39 -13.48
C TYR A 137 16.88 13.77 -12.02
N SER A 138 17.85 14.42 -11.35
CA SER A 138 17.74 14.76 -9.93
C SER A 138 16.85 15.98 -9.72
N ASP A 139 15.99 15.92 -8.72
CA ASP A 139 15.17 17.03 -8.24
C ASP A 139 15.10 17.05 -6.68
N ASP A 140 14.18 17.83 -6.14
CA ASP A 140 13.92 17.93 -4.70
C ASP A 140 13.25 16.67 -4.11
N LYS A 141 12.62 15.85 -4.95
CA LYS A 141 11.93 14.61 -4.55
C LYS A 141 12.89 13.42 -4.52
N ALA A 142 13.75 13.29 -5.53
CA ALA A 142 14.74 12.24 -5.62
C ALA A 142 16.02 12.71 -6.31
N ASN A 143 17.16 12.49 -5.68
CA ASN A 143 18.45 12.89 -6.24
C ASN A 143 19.59 11.93 -5.90
N MET A 144 20.71 12.10 -6.61
CA MET A 144 21.91 11.26 -6.45
C MET A 144 22.67 11.47 -5.14
N LEU A 145 22.29 12.48 -4.34
CA LEU A 145 22.83 12.72 -3.01
C LEU A 145 22.03 11.97 -1.92
N GLY A 146 20.88 11.37 -2.25
CA GLY A 146 20.04 10.70 -1.25
C GLY A 146 19.38 11.66 -0.26
N THR A 147 19.17 12.91 -0.68
CA THR A 147 18.57 13.99 0.14
C THR A 147 17.12 14.29 -0.25
N GLY A 148 16.58 13.59 -1.25
CA GLY A 148 15.25 13.84 -1.78
C GLY A 148 14.14 13.51 -0.79
N THR A 149 13.07 14.33 -0.81
CA THR A 149 11.94 14.21 0.11
C THR A 149 11.20 12.88 -0.04
N GLU A 150 10.96 12.41 -1.27
CA GLU A 150 10.30 11.12 -1.52
C GLU A 150 11.19 9.93 -1.15
N GLN A 151 12.52 10.07 -1.28
CA GLN A 151 13.48 9.01 -0.89
C GLN A 151 13.41 8.75 0.62
N LEU A 152 13.43 9.84 1.41
CA LEU A 152 13.31 9.78 2.87
C LEU A 152 11.93 9.28 3.31
N ALA A 153 10.85 9.82 2.71
CA ALA A 153 9.49 9.40 3.02
C ALA A 153 9.26 7.91 2.73
N GLN A 154 9.77 7.40 1.61
CA GLN A 154 9.73 5.98 1.29
C GLN A 154 10.49 5.16 2.34
N PHE A 155 11.72 5.55 2.68
CA PHE A 155 12.51 4.85 3.71
C PHE A 155 11.78 4.77 5.05
N LEU A 156 11.19 5.86 5.54
CA LEU A 156 10.47 5.86 6.82
C LEU A 156 9.14 5.09 6.77
N LYS A 157 8.55 4.95 5.58
CA LYS A 157 7.33 4.18 5.33
C LYS A 157 7.61 2.69 5.25
N THR A 158 8.70 2.26 4.61
CA THR A 158 8.96 0.84 4.30
C THR A 158 10.17 0.24 5.03
N GLY A 159 10.96 1.06 5.74
CA GLY A 159 12.19 0.66 6.41
C GLY A 159 13.41 0.54 5.48
N ALA A 160 13.23 0.77 4.17
CA ALA A 160 14.27 0.64 3.16
C ALA A 160 13.98 1.51 1.93
N TYR A 161 15.02 1.97 1.26
CA TYR A 161 14.93 2.67 -0.03
C TYR A 161 15.64 1.85 -1.11
N ASP A 162 15.08 1.82 -2.33
CA ASP A 162 15.67 1.12 -3.48
C ASP A 162 16.22 2.14 -4.49
N ALA A 163 17.47 2.56 -4.28
CA ALA A 163 18.17 3.44 -5.22
C ALA A 163 18.38 2.82 -6.61
N ALA A 164 18.32 1.49 -6.77
CA ALA A 164 18.50 0.86 -8.09
C ALA A 164 17.34 1.22 -9.02
N ARG A 165 16.12 1.39 -8.49
CA ARG A 165 14.96 1.87 -9.24
C ARG A 165 15.13 3.31 -9.72
N PHE A 166 15.64 4.21 -8.86
CA PHE A 166 15.95 5.58 -9.23
C PHE A 166 17.00 5.64 -10.35
N ILE A 167 18.11 4.92 -10.19
CA ILE A 167 19.18 4.85 -11.20
C ILE A 167 18.64 4.31 -12.53
N SER A 168 17.86 3.23 -12.49
CA SER A 168 17.29 2.64 -13.71
C SER A 168 16.34 3.59 -14.43
N SER A 169 15.56 4.37 -13.68
CA SER A 169 14.65 5.38 -14.24
C SER A 169 15.44 6.53 -14.89
N ALA A 170 16.51 7.00 -14.26
CA ALA A 170 17.37 8.06 -14.80
C ALA A 170 18.11 7.65 -16.09
N LEU A 171 18.46 6.37 -16.23
CA LEU A 171 19.11 5.83 -17.43
C LEU A 171 18.10 5.50 -18.54
N GLY A 172 16.86 5.16 -18.18
CA GLY A 172 15.81 4.74 -19.10
C GLY A 172 16.14 3.43 -19.81
N CYS A 173 15.59 3.24 -21.01
CA CYS A 173 15.84 2.06 -21.85
C CYS A 173 17.16 2.13 -22.65
N LYS A 174 17.93 3.20 -22.52
CA LYS A 174 19.19 3.40 -23.26
C LYS A 174 20.35 2.86 -22.42
N THR A 175 20.98 1.79 -22.90
CA THR A 175 22.25 1.32 -22.34
C THR A 175 23.37 2.27 -22.76
N TYR A 176 24.34 2.48 -21.86
CA TYR A 176 25.58 3.13 -22.24
C TYR A 176 26.22 2.36 -23.39
N ARG A 177 26.68 3.07 -24.42
CA ARG A 177 27.37 2.46 -25.54
C ARG A 177 28.84 2.81 -25.44
N ALA A 178 29.69 1.79 -25.37
CA ALA A 178 31.13 1.99 -25.46
C ALA A 178 31.46 2.77 -26.75
N PRO A 179 32.34 3.78 -26.69
CA PRO A 179 32.82 4.48 -27.87
C PRO A 179 33.36 3.49 -28.91
N SER A 180 33.03 3.69 -30.18
CA SER A 180 33.22 2.70 -31.25
C SER A 180 34.68 2.33 -31.52
N GLN A 181 35.62 3.20 -31.17
CA GLN A 181 37.05 2.94 -31.30
C GLN A 181 37.53 1.81 -30.37
N TYR A 182 36.83 1.57 -29.26
CA TYR A 182 37.22 0.56 -28.27
C TYR A 182 36.59 -0.81 -28.55
N ARG A 183 37.40 -1.86 -28.48
CA ARG A 183 36.94 -3.25 -28.70
C ARG A 183 36.47 -3.95 -27.43
N ASN A 184 36.87 -3.49 -26.25
CA ASN A 184 36.56 -4.10 -24.95
C ASN A 184 35.24 -3.60 -24.35
N ALA A 185 34.13 -3.73 -25.09
CA ALA A 185 32.81 -3.28 -24.66
C ALA A 185 32.32 -3.97 -23.37
N GLU A 186 32.68 -5.23 -23.16
CA GLU A 186 32.33 -6.00 -21.94
C GLU A 186 32.92 -5.37 -20.67
N ASP A 187 34.09 -4.75 -20.76
CA ASP A 187 34.69 -4.06 -19.61
C ASP A 187 33.91 -2.78 -19.25
N PHE A 188 33.37 -2.06 -20.24
CA PHE A 188 32.46 -0.93 -20.01
C PHE A 188 31.14 -1.35 -19.37
N GLU A 189 30.57 -2.49 -19.79
CA GLU A 189 29.34 -3.02 -19.21
C GLU A 189 29.54 -3.47 -17.76
N ARG A 190 30.69 -4.10 -17.48
CA ARG A 190 31.08 -4.51 -16.14
C ARG A 190 31.27 -3.29 -15.23
N GLU A 191 32.02 -2.29 -15.69
CA GLU A 191 32.24 -1.05 -14.94
C GLU A 191 30.91 -0.32 -14.69
N LEU A 192 30.05 -0.19 -15.70
CA LEU A 192 28.73 0.40 -15.54
C LEU A 192 27.92 -0.30 -14.44
N SER A 193 27.93 -1.63 -14.45
CA SER A 193 27.19 -2.42 -13.46
C SER A 193 27.74 -2.22 -12.05
N GLN A 194 29.07 -2.21 -11.89
CA GLN A 194 29.75 -1.97 -10.62
C GLN A 194 29.48 -0.55 -10.10
N GLN A 195 29.63 0.48 -10.94
CA GLN A 195 29.39 1.86 -10.53
C GLN A 195 27.91 2.11 -10.16
N ARG A 196 26.96 1.45 -10.84
CA ARG A 196 25.54 1.50 -10.45
C ARG A 196 25.32 0.95 -9.04
N GLN A 197 25.96 -0.16 -8.68
CA GLN A 197 25.87 -0.73 -7.34
C GLN A 197 26.48 0.20 -6.29
N ILE A 198 27.69 0.70 -6.53
CA ILE A 198 28.38 1.64 -5.62
C ILE A 198 27.53 2.89 -5.37
N ILE A 199 26.96 3.47 -6.42
CA ILE A 199 26.10 4.67 -6.30
C ILE A 199 24.80 4.32 -5.57
N ALA A 200 24.18 3.17 -5.86
CA ALA A 200 22.96 2.74 -5.18
C ALA A 200 23.18 2.57 -3.68
N GLU A 201 24.25 1.88 -3.30
CA GLU A 201 24.64 1.70 -1.89
C GLU A 201 24.89 3.04 -1.20
N ARG A 202 25.62 3.96 -1.85
CA ARG A 202 25.85 5.30 -1.30
C ARG A 202 24.55 6.07 -1.06
N ILE A 203 23.63 6.06 -2.03
CA ILE A 203 22.33 6.71 -1.90
C ILE A 203 21.53 6.07 -0.76
N ASN A 204 21.40 4.73 -0.74
CA ASN A 204 20.68 3.99 0.28
C ASN A 204 21.23 4.28 1.69
N ASN A 205 22.56 4.29 1.85
CA ASN A 205 23.22 4.60 3.12
C ASN A 205 22.95 6.05 3.56
N THR A 206 22.95 7.00 2.63
CA THR A 206 22.67 8.41 2.93
C THR A 206 21.22 8.60 3.35
N VAL A 207 20.27 8.01 2.62
CA VAL A 207 18.84 8.02 2.97
C VAL A 207 18.61 7.38 4.34
N ALA A 208 19.25 6.25 4.62
CA ALA A 208 19.16 5.59 5.93
C ALA A 208 19.75 6.47 7.06
N GLY A 209 20.83 7.21 6.78
CA GLY A 209 21.39 8.21 7.69
C GLY A 209 20.39 9.32 8.01
N HIS A 210 19.73 9.89 7.00
CA HIS A 210 18.66 10.87 7.20
C HIS A 210 17.47 10.30 7.96
N GLY A 211 17.08 9.05 7.66
CA GLY A 211 16.02 8.34 8.38
C GLY A 211 16.32 8.22 9.87
N LYS A 212 17.56 7.85 10.24
CA LYS A 212 18.01 7.81 11.64
C LYS A 212 17.93 9.18 12.30
N ALA A 213 18.37 10.25 11.62
CA ALA A 213 18.28 11.61 12.15
C ALA A 213 16.82 12.05 12.38
N ALA A 214 15.92 11.73 11.44
CA ALA A 214 14.49 12.01 11.57
C ALA A 214 13.84 11.23 12.72
N ALA A 215 14.21 9.95 12.89
CA ALA A 215 13.77 9.14 14.02
C ALA A 215 14.24 9.71 15.36
N HIS A 216 15.51 10.12 15.45
CA HIS A 216 16.06 10.79 16.64
C HIS A 216 15.29 12.07 16.96
N GLN A 217 15.01 12.91 15.95
CA GLN A 217 14.22 14.12 16.13
C GLN A 217 12.80 13.82 16.62
N ALA A 218 12.11 12.87 16.00
CA ALA A 218 10.77 12.48 16.40
C ALA A 218 10.73 11.91 17.83
N TYR A 219 11.74 11.14 18.23
CA TYR A 219 11.86 10.65 19.60
C TYR A 219 12.06 11.79 20.61
N ARG A 220 12.90 12.79 20.29
CA ARG A 220 13.05 13.99 21.15
C ARG A 220 11.75 14.78 21.25
N MET A 221 11.01 14.91 20.15
CA MET A 221 9.68 15.55 20.16
C MET A 221 8.71 14.78 21.05
N PHE A 222 8.70 13.44 20.97
CA PHE A 222 7.91 12.58 21.86
C PHE A 222 8.27 12.82 23.34
N THR A 223 9.55 12.79 23.69
CA THR A 223 10.00 13.04 25.08
C THR A 223 9.58 14.42 25.57
N SER A 224 9.63 15.43 24.70
CA SER A 224 9.13 16.78 25.03
C SER A 224 7.62 16.80 25.23
N ALA A 225 6.87 16.13 24.35
CA ALA A 225 5.41 16.08 24.36
C ALA A 225 4.83 15.32 25.57
N LEU A 226 5.59 14.41 26.18
CA LEU A 226 5.20 13.76 27.44
C LEU A 226 4.96 14.74 28.60
N ASN A 227 5.51 15.95 28.54
CA ASN A 227 5.28 16.99 29.55
C ASN A 227 3.97 17.77 29.35
N ALA A 228 3.16 17.41 28.34
CA ALA A 228 1.86 18.03 28.13
C ALA A 228 0.94 17.85 29.36
N ASN A 229 0.15 18.88 29.65
CA ASN A 229 -0.85 18.81 30.71
C ASN A 229 -1.92 17.76 30.32
N LEU A 230 -2.18 16.80 31.21
CA LEU A 230 -3.17 15.75 31.01
C LEU A 230 -4.56 16.32 30.68
N ALA A 231 -4.96 17.44 31.30
CA ALA A 231 -6.24 18.09 31.01
C ALA A 231 -6.35 18.47 29.53
N THR A 232 -5.30 19.09 28.97
CA THR A 232 -5.25 19.48 27.56
C THR A 232 -5.27 18.28 26.62
N VAL A 233 -4.61 17.18 27.00
CA VAL A 233 -4.65 15.92 26.23
C VAL A 233 -6.07 15.36 26.20
N VAL A 234 -6.74 15.29 27.36
CA VAL A 234 -8.10 14.77 27.47
C VAL A 234 -9.07 15.59 26.62
N GLU A 235 -9.06 16.91 26.75
CA GLU A 235 -9.90 17.80 25.95
C GLU A 235 -9.66 17.61 24.44
N ARG A 236 -8.39 17.54 24.01
CA ARG A 236 -8.03 17.32 22.60
C ARG A 236 -8.55 15.98 22.08
N VAL A 237 -8.29 14.88 22.80
CA VAL A 237 -8.64 13.53 22.34
C VAL A 237 -10.16 13.30 22.38
N GLN A 238 -10.88 13.90 23.32
CA GLN A 238 -12.35 13.84 23.35
C GLN A 238 -13.00 14.65 22.23
N ALA A 239 -12.31 15.65 21.67
CA ALA A 239 -12.77 16.39 20.50
C ALA A 239 -12.60 15.63 19.16
N PHE A 240 -11.93 14.47 19.17
CA PHE A 240 -11.73 13.68 17.96
C PHE A 240 -13.06 13.13 17.39
N PRO A 241 -13.22 13.07 16.06
CA PRO A 241 -14.39 12.47 15.44
C PRO A 241 -14.63 11.02 15.90
N GLY A 242 -15.86 10.73 16.32
CA GLY A 242 -16.25 9.46 16.94
C GLY A 242 -16.13 8.20 16.07
N TYR A 243 -15.85 8.29 14.78
CA TYR A 243 -15.72 7.13 13.88
C TYR A 243 -14.29 6.93 13.35
N GLN A 244 -13.37 7.85 13.63
CA GLN A 244 -12.00 7.77 13.10
C GLN A 244 -11.08 6.91 13.96
N ARG A 245 -10.07 6.33 13.31
CA ARG A 245 -8.94 5.69 14.00
C ARG A 245 -8.15 6.72 14.80
N PHE A 246 -7.47 6.28 15.85
CA PHE A 246 -6.72 7.20 16.71
C PHE A 246 -5.64 7.94 15.93
N ASP A 247 -4.87 7.22 15.11
CA ASP A 247 -3.78 7.74 14.29
C ASP A 247 -4.21 8.73 13.19
N ALA A 248 -5.43 8.61 12.69
CA ALA A 248 -5.98 9.51 11.67
C ALA A 248 -6.14 10.96 12.18
N ASN A 249 -6.18 11.17 13.50
CA ASN A 249 -6.24 12.51 14.10
C ASN A 249 -4.86 13.21 14.15
N TYR A 250 -3.80 12.50 13.75
CA TYR A 250 -2.42 12.98 13.79
C TYR A 250 -1.79 13.05 12.40
N THR A 251 -2.59 13.07 11.33
CA THR A 251 -2.06 13.20 9.97
C THR A 251 -1.37 14.55 9.77
N GLN A 252 -0.22 14.55 9.09
CA GLN A 252 0.55 15.75 8.74
C GLN A 252 0.68 15.88 7.23
N ASP A 253 0.36 17.06 6.69
CA ASP A 253 0.49 17.36 5.25
C ASP A 253 1.92 17.72 4.84
N SER A 254 2.70 18.28 5.78
CA SER A 254 4.05 18.79 5.54
C SER A 254 5.14 18.10 6.38
N GLY A 255 4.77 17.03 7.09
CA GLY A 255 5.68 16.25 7.92
C GLY A 255 6.54 15.28 7.11
N VAL A 256 7.73 14.95 7.62
CA VAL A 256 8.56 13.87 7.03
C VAL A 256 7.88 12.51 7.23
N PHE A 257 7.16 12.35 8.34
CA PHE A 257 6.19 11.28 8.54
C PHE A 257 4.81 11.78 8.13
N ALA A 258 4.00 10.91 7.52
CA ALA A 258 2.59 11.20 7.24
C ALA A 258 1.73 11.30 8.52
N THR A 259 2.24 10.78 9.64
CA THR A 259 1.61 10.78 10.96
C THR A 259 2.56 11.42 11.97
N ASP A 260 2.05 12.30 12.82
CA ASP A 260 2.75 12.84 13.98
C ASP A 260 2.86 11.77 15.08
N PHE A 261 3.76 10.81 14.87
CA PHE A 261 3.99 9.73 15.83
C PHE A 261 4.43 10.25 17.20
N ALA A 262 5.09 11.41 17.26
CA ALA A 262 5.53 11.98 18.52
C ALA A 262 4.36 12.38 19.42
N ASN A 263 3.42 13.19 18.91
CA ASN A 263 2.23 13.59 19.65
C ASN A 263 1.24 12.43 19.84
N LEU A 264 1.09 11.56 18.84
CA LEU A 264 0.26 10.36 18.94
C LEU A 264 0.69 9.48 20.11
N PHE A 265 1.98 9.14 20.20
CA PHE A 265 2.48 8.29 21.27
C PHE A 265 2.46 9.00 22.62
N ALA A 266 2.75 10.30 22.69
CA ALA A 266 2.68 11.05 23.93
C ALA A 266 1.25 11.08 24.51
N ASP A 267 0.24 11.33 23.67
CA ASP A 267 -1.16 11.34 24.08
C ASP A 267 -1.63 9.94 24.49
N ALA A 268 -1.21 8.91 23.77
CA ALA A 268 -1.52 7.53 24.12
C ALA A 268 -0.90 7.11 25.46
N VAL A 269 0.30 7.60 25.79
CA VAL A 269 0.94 7.38 27.10
C VAL A 269 0.20 8.14 28.21
N ALA A 270 -0.14 9.42 27.98
CA ALA A 270 -0.85 10.25 28.95
C ALA A 270 -2.22 9.65 29.33
N LEU A 271 -2.92 9.07 28.35
CA LEU A 271 -4.21 8.38 28.53
C LEU A 271 -4.08 6.94 29.05
N GLY A 272 -2.86 6.41 29.20
CA GLY A 272 -2.61 5.04 29.68
C GLY A 272 -2.94 3.95 28.67
N PHE A 273 -3.04 4.27 27.37
CA PHE A 273 -3.20 3.26 26.33
C PHE A 273 -1.92 2.45 26.13
N ILE A 274 -0.75 3.05 26.36
CA ILE A 274 0.55 2.37 26.28
C ILE A 274 1.46 2.92 27.40
N GLU A 275 2.54 2.20 27.69
CA GLU A 275 3.57 2.67 28.62
C GLU A 275 4.66 3.44 27.87
N GLY A 276 5.17 4.53 28.45
CA GLY A 276 6.20 5.36 27.81
C GLY A 276 7.50 4.61 27.50
N LEU A 277 7.80 3.56 28.28
CA LEU A 277 8.95 2.67 28.08
C LEU A 277 8.82 1.77 26.83
N GLU A 278 7.61 1.61 26.28
CA GLU A 278 7.41 0.93 24.99
C GLU A 278 7.93 1.78 23.81
N ILE A 279 8.11 3.09 24.01
CA ILE A 279 8.56 4.03 22.98
C ILE A 279 10.06 4.21 23.07
N THR A 280 10.76 3.64 22.11
CA THR A 280 12.22 3.80 21.92
C THR A 280 12.51 4.60 20.66
N GLU A 281 13.71 5.18 20.55
CA GLU A 281 14.13 5.86 19.31
C GLU A 281 14.07 4.93 18.10
N SER A 282 14.47 3.66 18.28
CA SER A 282 14.43 2.64 17.23
C SER A 282 13.02 2.31 16.73
N LEU A 283 11.99 2.50 17.56
CA LEU A 283 10.60 2.23 17.16
C LEU A 283 10.20 3.06 15.93
N PHE A 284 10.70 4.29 15.80
CA PHE A 284 10.38 5.17 14.67
C PHE A 284 10.92 4.66 13.33
N LEU A 285 11.91 3.74 13.36
CA LEU A 285 12.47 3.07 12.19
C LEU A 285 11.88 1.67 11.96
N MET A 286 11.37 1.03 13.00
CA MET A 286 10.82 -0.33 12.95
C MET A 286 9.36 -0.29 12.50
N VAL A 287 9.14 -0.06 11.20
CA VAL A 287 7.80 0.11 10.57
C VAL A 287 6.76 -0.89 11.10
N GLN A 288 7.07 -2.19 11.06
CA GLN A 288 6.13 -3.21 11.51
C GLN A 288 5.76 -3.06 13.00
N GLN A 289 6.75 -2.92 13.88
CA GLN A 289 6.51 -2.80 15.33
C GLN A 289 5.77 -1.49 15.67
N ARG A 290 6.09 -0.42 14.96
CA ARG A 290 5.41 0.87 15.08
C ARG A 290 3.93 0.74 14.70
N ASP A 291 3.65 0.10 13.57
CA ASP A 291 2.29 -0.06 13.05
C ASP A 291 1.46 -1.01 13.96
N GLU A 292 2.07 -2.08 14.47
CA GLU A 292 1.47 -2.97 15.49
C GLU A 292 1.13 -2.21 16.79
N LEU A 293 2.02 -1.31 17.24
CA LEU A 293 1.77 -0.48 18.41
C LEU A 293 0.63 0.52 18.16
N VAL A 294 0.56 1.12 16.97
CA VAL A 294 -0.55 2.00 16.57
C VAL A 294 -1.87 1.25 16.57
N ASP A 295 -1.91 0.02 16.06
CA ASP A 295 -3.11 -0.83 16.12
C ASP A 295 -3.52 -1.16 17.56
N LYS A 296 -2.54 -1.45 18.44
CA LYS A 296 -2.79 -1.64 19.88
C LYS A 296 -3.40 -0.40 20.53
N ILE A 297 -2.85 0.80 20.23
CA ILE A 297 -3.38 2.08 20.72
C ILE A 297 -4.81 2.29 20.23
N HIS A 298 -5.06 2.09 18.93
CA HIS A 298 -6.40 2.26 18.37
C HIS A 298 -7.41 1.29 19.00
N SER A 299 -7.02 0.03 19.24
CA SER A 299 -7.87 -0.96 19.91
C SER A 299 -8.28 -0.51 21.32
N ARG A 300 -7.32 0.02 22.10
CA ARG A 300 -7.60 0.54 23.45
C ARG A 300 -8.43 1.81 23.42
N TYR A 301 -8.13 2.74 22.52
CA TYR A 301 -8.93 3.95 22.31
C TYR A 301 -10.38 3.61 21.96
N SER A 302 -10.61 2.68 21.03
CA SER A 302 -11.96 2.25 20.64
C SER A 302 -12.73 1.64 21.81
N LYS A 303 -12.07 0.80 22.64
CA LYS A 303 -12.68 0.22 23.84
C LYS A 303 -13.00 1.26 24.91
N SER A 304 -12.11 2.25 25.09
CA SER A 304 -12.25 3.31 26.11
C SER A 304 -13.53 4.13 25.98
N ARG A 305 -14.11 4.19 24.78
CA ARG A 305 -15.39 4.88 24.50
C ARG A 305 -16.61 4.15 25.05
N TYR A 306 -16.51 2.83 25.25
CA TYR A 306 -17.59 1.98 25.77
C TYR A 306 -17.31 1.47 27.18
N GLU A 307 -16.07 1.62 27.66
CA GLU A 307 -15.70 1.26 29.02
C GLU A 307 -16.33 2.24 30.01
N ALA A 308 -17.25 1.70 30.84
CA ALA A 308 -17.87 2.48 31.90
C ALA A 308 -16.78 3.09 32.79
N THR A 309 -16.88 4.40 33.07
CA THR A 309 -15.99 5.18 33.94
C THR A 309 -14.56 5.46 33.45
N PHE A 310 -14.14 4.98 32.28
CA PHE A 310 -12.76 5.24 31.80
C PHE A 310 -12.47 6.76 31.72
N TRP A 311 -13.33 7.48 31.01
CA TRP A 311 -13.16 8.93 30.81
C TRP A 311 -13.35 9.71 32.11
N ASP A 312 -14.27 9.30 32.98
CA ASP A 312 -14.47 9.94 34.29
C ASP A 312 -13.21 9.82 35.15
N LYS A 313 -12.61 8.62 35.23
CA LYS A 313 -11.36 8.38 35.97
C LYS A 313 -10.20 9.23 35.44
N ILE A 314 -10.08 9.32 34.11
CA ILE A 314 -9.04 10.12 33.45
C ILE A 314 -9.29 11.62 33.69
N GLN A 315 -10.54 12.10 33.63
CA GLN A 315 -10.90 13.49 33.89
C GLN A 315 -10.67 13.88 35.36
N VAL A 316 -10.95 12.98 36.30
CA VAL A 316 -10.60 13.17 37.72
C VAL A 316 -9.08 13.27 37.90
N LYS A 317 -8.31 12.35 37.29
CA LYS A 317 -6.84 12.40 37.33
C LYS A 317 -6.28 13.68 36.68
N ALA A 318 -6.96 14.19 35.66
CA ALA A 318 -6.62 15.43 34.99
C ALA A 318 -7.01 16.70 35.79
N GLY A 319 -7.77 16.55 36.88
CA GLY A 319 -8.33 17.67 37.64
C GLY A 319 -9.47 18.42 36.93
N LEU A 320 -10.04 17.83 35.87
CA LEU A 320 -11.18 18.37 35.12
C LEU A 320 -12.52 18.05 35.80
N LEU A 321 -12.56 16.98 36.60
CA LEU A 321 -13.69 16.59 37.43
C LEU A 321 -13.23 16.31 38.86
N THR A 322 -14.13 16.47 39.82
CA THR A 322 -13.91 15.97 41.19
C THR A 322 -14.51 14.58 41.33
N GLN A 323 -13.91 13.74 42.19
CA GLN A 323 -14.47 12.42 42.50
C GLN A 323 -15.88 12.54 43.05
N GLU A 324 -16.14 13.54 43.88
CA GLU A 324 -17.47 13.83 44.42
C GLU A 324 -18.50 14.12 43.32
N SER A 325 -18.12 14.84 42.26
CA SER A 325 -19.03 15.11 41.14
C SER A 325 -19.38 13.84 40.37
N VAL A 326 -18.40 12.95 40.17
CA VAL A 326 -18.60 11.65 39.52
C VAL A 326 -19.50 10.76 40.37
N ASP A 327 -19.25 10.68 41.67
CA ASP A 327 -20.03 9.88 42.61
C ASP A 327 -21.48 10.41 42.71
N HIS A 328 -21.66 11.73 42.76
CA HIS A 328 -22.99 12.35 42.75
C HIS A 328 -23.74 12.06 41.45
N ALA A 329 -23.10 12.20 40.29
CA ALA A 329 -23.72 11.91 39.00
C ALA A 329 -24.13 10.42 38.88
N ASN A 330 -23.28 9.52 39.37
CA ASN A 330 -23.56 8.09 39.38
C ASN A 330 -24.70 7.73 40.36
N ALA A 331 -24.72 8.34 41.55
CA ALA A 331 -25.79 8.16 42.53
C ALA A 331 -27.14 8.70 42.00
N GLU A 332 -27.13 9.85 41.34
CA GLU A 332 -28.33 10.42 40.72
C GLU A 332 -28.84 9.54 39.57
N LYS A 333 -27.94 9.02 38.74
CA LYS A 333 -28.32 8.07 37.69
C LYS A 333 -28.93 6.80 38.27
N ALA A 334 -28.31 6.22 39.31
CA ALA A 334 -28.84 5.05 39.99
C ALA A 334 -30.22 5.32 40.63
N ARG A 335 -30.40 6.51 41.22
CA ARG A 335 -31.69 6.95 41.77
C ARG A 335 -32.75 7.06 40.69
N LEU A 336 -32.44 7.69 39.56
CA LEU A 336 -33.37 7.80 38.42
C LEU A 336 -33.71 6.44 37.81
N GLU A 337 -32.75 5.52 37.72
CA GLU A 337 -32.99 4.14 37.27
C GLU A 337 -33.88 3.39 38.27
N GLN A 338 -33.68 3.58 39.57
CA GLN A 338 -34.52 3.01 40.62
C GLN A 338 -35.94 3.59 40.59
N GLU A 339 -36.08 4.91 40.49
CA GLU A 339 -37.39 5.59 40.36
C GLU A 339 -38.13 5.12 39.09
N ALA A 340 -37.43 4.97 37.96
CA ALA A 340 -38.00 4.42 36.74
C ALA A 340 -38.45 2.96 36.91
N GLN A 341 -37.70 2.16 37.66
CA GLN A 341 -38.08 0.78 37.99
C GLN A 341 -39.28 0.73 38.92
N GLU A 342 -39.33 1.59 39.94
CA GLU A 342 -40.46 1.71 40.88
C GLU A 342 -41.74 2.17 40.17
N ILE A 343 -41.67 3.10 39.21
CA ILE A 343 -42.80 3.50 38.36
C ILE A 343 -43.32 2.31 37.54
N ARG A 344 -42.41 1.51 36.95
CA ARG A 344 -42.80 0.29 36.21
C ARG A 344 -43.51 -0.71 37.12
N VAL A 345 -43.01 -0.92 38.34
CA VAL A 345 -43.67 -1.77 39.35
C VAL A 345 -45.07 -1.22 39.72
N ALA A 346 -45.18 0.09 39.97
CA ALA A 346 -46.44 0.72 40.35
C ALA A 346 -47.49 0.74 39.21
N GLN A 347 -47.08 0.72 37.95
CA GLN A 347 -47.98 0.58 36.79
C GLN A 347 -48.56 -0.84 36.68
N LEU A 348 -47.75 -1.87 36.97
CA LEU A 348 -48.22 -3.25 37.04
C LEU A 348 -49.29 -3.44 38.10
N GLU A 349 -49.09 -2.88 39.30
CA GLU A 349 -50.07 -2.96 40.40
C GLU A 349 -51.39 -2.24 40.08
N LYS A 350 -51.39 -1.27 39.15
CA LYS A 350 -52.60 -0.57 38.71
C LYS A 350 -53.37 -1.31 37.62
N ASN A 351 -52.67 -2.00 36.72
CA ASN A 351 -53.29 -2.62 35.53
C ASN A 351 -53.60 -4.10 35.73
N ILE A 352 -52.86 -4.79 36.59
CA ILE A 352 -53.00 -6.22 36.88
C ILE A 352 -53.72 -6.41 38.22
N MET A 353 -54.96 -6.86 38.15
CA MET A 353 -55.67 -7.33 39.33
C MET A 353 -55.21 -8.75 39.66
N VAL A 354 -54.68 -8.93 40.87
CA VAL A 354 -54.39 -10.25 41.44
C VAL A 354 -55.42 -10.59 42.50
N LYS A 355 -56.08 -11.73 42.35
CA LYS A 355 -56.96 -12.32 43.36
C LYS A 355 -56.46 -13.71 43.74
N THR A 356 -56.92 -14.20 44.88
CA THR A 356 -56.85 -15.62 45.21
C THR A 356 -58.24 -16.21 45.11
N ASN A 357 -58.37 -17.45 44.65
CA ASN A 357 -59.67 -18.10 44.58
C ASN A 357 -60.21 -18.47 45.97
N SER A 358 -61.38 -17.95 46.35
CA SER A 358 -62.05 -18.32 47.60
C SER A 358 -62.80 -19.65 47.53
N THR A 359 -63.14 -20.09 46.32
CA THR A 359 -63.85 -21.35 46.04
C THR A 359 -63.00 -22.30 45.21
N ALA A 360 -63.32 -23.59 45.22
CA ALA A 360 -62.62 -24.57 44.40
C ALA A 360 -62.87 -24.28 42.91
N ILE A 361 -61.81 -24.13 42.12
CA ILE A 361 -61.91 -23.89 40.68
C ILE A 361 -61.55 -25.17 39.94
N ARG A 362 -62.55 -25.78 39.30
CA ARG A 362 -62.39 -27.02 38.54
C ARG A 362 -62.93 -26.85 37.14
N GLY A 363 -62.15 -27.25 36.14
CA GLY A 363 -62.58 -27.15 34.75
C GLY A 363 -61.47 -27.33 33.73
N GLY A 364 -61.73 -26.80 32.53
CA GLY A 364 -60.82 -26.92 31.40
C GLY A 364 -60.86 -28.30 30.71
N LYS A 365 -60.12 -28.41 29.60
CA LYS A 365 -59.97 -29.65 28.81
C LYS A 365 -58.52 -29.77 28.32
N GLY A 366 -58.03 -31.01 28.21
CA GLY A 366 -56.68 -31.28 27.71
C GLY A 366 -55.60 -30.56 28.52
N ALA A 367 -54.65 -29.93 27.83
CA ALA A 367 -53.54 -29.17 28.43
C ALA A 367 -53.96 -27.94 29.25
N ASN A 368 -55.21 -27.46 29.09
CA ASN A 368 -55.76 -26.35 29.87
C ASN A 368 -56.68 -26.82 31.01
N ARG A 369 -56.53 -28.07 31.49
CA ARG A 369 -57.28 -28.58 32.66
C ARG A 369 -56.72 -27.95 33.94
N TYR A 370 -57.62 -27.57 34.85
CA TYR A 370 -57.28 -27.00 36.15
C TYR A 370 -58.18 -27.56 37.25
N ASP A 371 -57.59 -27.83 38.42
CA ASP A 371 -58.26 -28.28 39.64
C ASP A 371 -57.53 -27.67 40.83
N TYR A 372 -57.97 -26.49 41.24
CA TYR A 372 -57.41 -25.76 42.37
C TYR A 372 -58.39 -25.83 43.54
N ALA A 373 -57.90 -26.26 44.70
CA ALA A 373 -58.63 -26.12 45.96
C ALA A 373 -58.83 -24.62 46.29
N PRO A 374 -59.77 -24.27 47.19
CA PRO A 374 -59.82 -22.92 47.75
C PRO A 374 -58.43 -22.50 48.22
N ASP A 375 -58.06 -21.25 47.96
CA ASP A 375 -56.73 -20.68 48.24
C ASP A 375 -55.56 -21.29 47.43
N GLY A 376 -55.83 -22.15 46.44
CA GLY A 376 -54.82 -22.92 45.71
C GLY A 376 -54.13 -22.21 44.54
N CYS A 377 -54.65 -21.09 44.04
CA CYS A 377 -54.06 -20.38 42.89
C CYS A 377 -54.18 -18.85 42.96
N TYR A 378 -53.25 -18.17 42.31
CA TYR A 378 -53.35 -16.76 41.94
C TYR A 378 -54.18 -16.61 40.66
N CYS A 379 -55.11 -15.67 40.68
CA CYS A 379 -55.97 -15.31 39.56
C CYS A 379 -55.59 -13.91 39.10
N LEU A 380 -54.99 -13.79 37.92
CA LEU A 380 -54.52 -12.52 37.36
C LEU A 380 -55.43 -12.05 36.23
N ASN A 381 -55.87 -10.80 36.29
CA ASN A 381 -56.63 -10.14 35.21
C ASN A 381 -55.95 -8.83 34.83
N ASP A 382 -55.85 -8.59 33.54
CA ASP A 382 -55.35 -7.34 33.00
C ASP A 382 -56.54 -6.49 32.57
N THR A 383 -56.64 -5.29 33.15
CA THR A 383 -57.71 -4.32 32.86
C THR A 383 -57.68 -3.86 31.39
N ARG A 384 -56.55 -3.99 30.69
CA ARG A 384 -56.39 -3.69 29.25
C ARG A 384 -56.70 -4.89 28.33
N GLY A 385 -57.03 -6.05 28.90
CA GLY A 385 -57.46 -7.23 28.15
C GLY A 385 -56.41 -7.72 27.13
N LYS A 386 -56.78 -7.82 25.85
CA LYS A 386 -55.89 -8.31 24.78
C LYS A 386 -54.76 -7.34 24.40
N ALA A 387 -54.86 -6.08 24.81
CA ALA A 387 -53.84 -5.06 24.57
C ALA A 387 -52.94 -4.84 25.81
N GLY A 388 -53.03 -5.72 26.81
CA GLY A 388 -52.28 -5.64 28.05
C GLY A 388 -51.17 -6.68 28.17
N ALA A 389 -50.25 -6.46 29.11
CA ALA A 389 -49.05 -7.25 29.31
C ALA A 389 -49.36 -8.74 29.57
N LEU A 390 -50.46 -9.10 30.26
CA LEU A 390 -50.82 -10.52 30.47
C LEU A 390 -51.10 -11.27 29.17
N PHE A 391 -51.62 -10.59 28.14
CA PHE A 391 -51.90 -11.24 26.85
C PHE A 391 -50.64 -11.41 25.99
N GLU A 392 -49.68 -10.50 26.12
CA GLU A 392 -48.39 -10.56 25.44
C GLU A 392 -47.50 -11.66 26.03
N VAL A 393 -47.40 -11.72 27.37
CA VAL A 393 -46.52 -12.64 28.09
C VAL A 393 -47.12 -14.04 28.32
N LYS A 394 -48.32 -14.30 27.81
CA LYS A 394 -49.09 -15.54 28.08
C LYS A 394 -48.36 -16.85 27.76
N GLU A 395 -47.48 -16.87 26.76
CA GLU A 395 -46.75 -18.10 26.40
C GLU A 395 -45.57 -18.36 27.34
N GLU A 396 -44.89 -17.30 27.83
CA GLU A 396 -43.86 -17.39 28.88
C GLU A 396 -44.49 -17.85 30.20
N LEU A 397 -45.65 -17.28 30.58
CA LEU A 397 -46.38 -17.71 31.78
C LEU A 397 -46.88 -19.17 31.72
N LYS A 398 -47.29 -19.65 30.54
CA LYS A 398 -47.66 -21.06 30.35
C LYS A 398 -46.47 -22.00 30.47
N ALA A 399 -45.32 -21.60 29.92
CA ALA A 399 -44.12 -22.43 29.92
C ALA A 399 -43.51 -22.53 31.32
N ASP A 400 -43.40 -21.40 32.02
CA ASP A 400 -42.63 -21.30 33.26
C ASP A 400 -43.47 -21.60 34.51
N PHE A 401 -44.78 -21.29 34.47
CA PHE A 401 -45.66 -21.37 35.63
C PHE A 401 -46.94 -22.19 35.39
N ASP A 402 -47.02 -22.90 34.26
CA ASP A 402 -48.19 -23.69 33.84
C ASP A 402 -49.50 -22.89 33.84
N ALA A 403 -49.44 -21.60 33.51
CA ALA A 403 -50.58 -20.69 33.57
C ALA A 403 -51.79 -21.17 32.73
N LYS A 404 -52.98 -21.19 33.35
CA LYS A 404 -54.22 -21.66 32.73
C LYS A 404 -55.17 -20.51 32.46
N TYR A 405 -55.80 -20.52 31.29
CA TYR A 405 -56.78 -19.49 30.97
C TYR A 405 -58.17 -19.88 31.48
N TYR A 406 -58.79 -18.96 32.22
CA TYR A 406 -60.13 -19.07 32.78
C TYR A 406 -61.03 -17.94 32.27
N ASN A 407 -62.26 -18.27 31.93
CA ASN A 407 -63.26 -17.29 31.48
C ASN A 407 -64.55 -17.46 32.29
N GLY A 408 -64.73 -16.64 33.32
CA GLY A 408 -65.91 -16.61 34.19
C GLY A 408 -67.10 -16.03 33.45
N ARG A 409 -68.09 -16.88 33.17
CA ARG A 409 -69.26 -16.53 32.34
C ARG A 409 -70.40 -15.87 33.11
N ASN A 410 -70.44 -16.02 34.43
CA ASN A 410 -71.48 -15.43 35.25
C ASN A 410 -70.97 -14.12 35.85
N PRO A 411 -71.66 -12.99 35.64
CA PRO A 411 -71.26 -11.69 36.20
C PRO A 411 -71.25 -11.64 37.73
N GLY A 412 -71.92 -12.57 38.41
CA GLY A 412 -71.96 -12.67 39.87
C GLY A 412 -70.88 -13.56 40.50
N ASP A 413 -70.03 -14.22 39.70
CA ASP A 413 -68.96 -15.07 40.22
C ASP A 413 -67.75 -14.21 40.63
N GLU A 414 -67.01 -14.68 41.64
CA GLU A 414 -65.80 -14.05 42.20
C GLU A 414 -64.76 -13.66 41.10
N LEU A 415 -64.71 -14.47 40.04
CA LEU A 415 -63.81 -14.34 38.90
C LEU A 415 -64.57 -14.13 37.58
N ALA A 416 -65.58 -13.26 37.57
CA ALA A 416 -66.24 -12.86 36.33
C ALA A 416 -65.22 -12.28 35.32
N GLY A 417 -65.31 -12.69 34.04
CA GLY A 417 -64.43 -12.22 32.98
C GLY A 417 -63.19 -13.10 32.73
N SER A 418 -62.14 -12.52 32.15
CA SER A 418 -60.97 -13.25 31.62
C SER A 418 -59.80 -13.25 32.61
N TRP A 419 -59.45 -14.42 33.14
CA TRP A 419 -58.40 -14.56 34.17
C TRP A 419 -57.36 -15.57 33.75
N TRP A 420 -56.11 -15.34 34.17
CA TRP A 420 -55.04 -16.33 34.16
C TRP A 420 -54.88 -16.92 35.55
N LEU A 421 -54.91 -18.25 35.63
CA LEU A 421 -54.79 -19.00 36.88
C LEU A 421 -53.38 -19.58 36.96
N ILE A 422 -52.69 -19.33 38.06
CA ILE A 422 -51.33 -19.85 38.30
C ILE A 422 -51.27 -20.44 39.70
N SER A 423 -50.69 -21.63 39.84
CA SER A 423 -50.57 -22.32 41.12
C SER A 423 -49.80 -21.48 42.15
N LYS A 424 -50.26 -21.49 43.41
CA LYS A 424 -49.50 -20.88 44.53
C LYS A 424 -48.21 -21.63 44.88
N ALA A 425 -47.92 -22.74 44.21
CA ALA A 425 -46.61 -23.38 44.30
C ALA A 425 -45.48 -22.52 43.70
N HIS A 426 -45.82 -21.53 42.86
CA HIS A 426 -44.91 -20.53 42.33
C HIS A 426 -45.00 -19.24 43.16
N ALA A 427 -43.88 -18.56 43.38
CA ALA A 427 -43.90 -17.29 44.10
C ALA A 427 -44.58 -16.21 43.26
N LEU A 428 -45.42 -15.38 43.88
CA LEU A 428 -46.13 -14.31 43.18
C LEU A 428 -45.17 -13.29 42.56
N ASP A 429 -44.05 -13.01 43.23
CA ASP A 429 -43.04 -12.05 42.78
C ASP A 429 -42.35 -12.51 41.49
N ASP A 430 -42.10 -13.81 41.33
CA ASP A 430 -41.51 -14.38 40.11
C ASP A 430 -42.47 -14.24 38.92
N ILE A 431 -43.76 -14.46 39.15
CA ILE A 431 -44.83 -14.31 38.16
C ILE A 431 -44.94 -12.85 37.71
N LEU A 432 -44.99 -11.91 38.67
CA LEU A 432 -45.10 -10.48 38.38
C LEU A 432 -43.85 -9.93 37.68
N SER A 433 -42.66 -10.42 38.03
CA SER A 433 -41.39 -10.05 37.37
C SER A 433 -41.36 -10.40 35.88
N VAL A 434 -41.99 -11.52 35.50
CA VAL A 434 -42.10 -11.91 34.08
C VAL A 434 -43.06 -10.98 33.33
N ILE A 435 -44.20 -10.62 33.94
CA ILE A 435 -45.18 -9.71 33.35
C ILE A 435 -44.58 -8.29 33.18
N GLN A 436 -43.73 -7.87 34.13
CA GLN A 436 -43.07 -6.56 34.12
C GLN A 436 -42.23 -6.27 32.88
N LYS A 437 -41.65 -7.29 32.25
CA LYS A 437 -40.82 -7.10 31.04
C LYS A 437 -41.61 -6.54 29.85
N TYR A 438 -42.94 -6.64 29.89
CA TYR A 438 -43.84 -6.34 28.76
C TYR A 438 -44.86 -5.24 29.06
N GLU A 439 -44.74 -4.52 30.18
CA GLU A 439 -45.41 -3.22 30.32
C GLU A 439 -44.52 -2.11 29.70
N GLN A 440 -44.87 -1.70 28.48
CA GLN A 440 -44.37 -0.46 27.86
C GLN A 440 -45.32 0.70 28.11
#